data_AF-A0A829HZF1-F1
#
_entry.id   AF-A0A829HZF1-F1
#
_cell.length_a   1.000
_cell.length_b   1.000
_cell.length_c   1.000
_cell.angle_alpha   90.00
_cell.angle_beta   90.00
_cell.angle_gamma   90.00
#
_symmetry.space_group_name_H-M   'P 1'
#
loop_
_entity.id
_entity.type
_entity.pdbx_description
1 polymer ?
#
loop_
_entity_poly.entity_id
_entity_poly.type
_entity_poly.pdbx_seq_one_letter_code
_entity_poly.pdbx_strand_id
1 'polypeptide(L)'
;MTDGGKSIVYGEPYTTADGTLVITVAKVRNRGRGSEGEPLETVAKPLGVFVIKDGDAQWRPAFNADRASTLGILTGMLATALGLLAIIRRPPWPDLTSPGWSPAENPQWWRGRR
;
A
#
# COMPACT_ATOMS: atom_id res chain seq x y z
N MET A 1 26.08 -14.88 19.64
CA MET A 1 24.84 -15.67 19.82
C MET A 1 23.69 -14.93 19.18
N THR A 2 23.05 -15.48 18.15
CA THR A 2 21.79 -14.95 17.61
C THR A 2 20.64 -15.49 18.45
N ASP A 3 19.83 -14.58 19.01
CA ASP A 3 18.63 -14.92 19.76
C ASP A 3 17.57 -15.51 18.80
N GLY A 4 17.40 -16.83 18.85
CA GLY A 4 16.11 -17.52 18.71
C GLY A 4 15.20 -17.19 17.52
N GLY A 5 15.71 -16.78 16.36
CA GLY A 5 14.91 -16.55 15.14
C GLY A 5 14.70 -15.08 14.74
N LYS A 6 15.39 -14.13 15.37
CA LYS A 6 15.45 -12.72 14.92
C LYS A 6 16.84 -12.41 14.38
N SER A 7 17.04 -12.63 13.08
CA SER A 7 18.28 -12.27 12.37
C SER A 7 18.31 -10.77 12.04
N ILE A 8 18.38 -9.93 13.08
CA ILE A 8 18.78 -8.53 12.95
C ILE A 8 20.31 -8.48 12.92
N VAL A 9 20.85 -7.77 11.94
CA VAL A 9 22.29 -7.59 11.73
C VAL A 9 22.60 -6.10 11.79
N TYR A 10 23.64 -5.75 12.54
CA TYR A 10 24.21 -4.42 12.57
C TYR A 10 25.42 -4.40 11.64
N GLY A 11 25.49 -3.41 10.77
CA GLY A 11 26.68 -3.19 9.95
C GLY A 11 27.84 -2.65 10.79
N GLU A 12 29.04 -2.73 10.22
CA GLU A 12 30.22 -2.14 10.83
C GLU A 12 30.01 -0.62 11.03
N PRO A 13 30.14 -0.12 12.27
CA PRO A 13 30.05 1.32 12.51
C PRO A 13 31.17 2.04 11.78
N TYR A 14 30.83 3.09 11.03
CA TYR A 14 31.83 3.95 10.41
C TYR A 14 31.57 5.42 10.75
N THR A 15 32.67 6.16 10.88
CA THR A 15 32.64 7.58 11.21
C THR A 15 32.81 8.41 9.94
N THR A 16 31.93 9.38 9.75
CA THR A 16 32.03 10.36 8.66
C THR A 16 33.05 11.45 9.02
N ALA A 17 33.59 12.19 8.05
CA ALA A 17 34.61 13.23 8.25
C ALA A 17 34.24 14.28 9.33
N ASP A 18 32.94 14.53 9.47
CA ASP A 18 32.31 15.46 10.41
C ASP A 18 32.04 14.85 11.80
N GLY A 19 32.63 13.69 12.12
CA GLY A 19 32.54 13.05 13.44
C GLY A 19 31.25 12.27 13.69
N THR A 20 30.36 12.19 12.70
CA THR A 20 29.09 11.46 12.77
C THR A 20 29.33 9.95 12.68
N LEU A 21 28.90 9.19 13.68
CA LEU A 21 28.93 7.72 13.67
C LEU A 21 27.64 7.17 13.05
N VAL A 22 27.78 6.32 12.04
CA VAL A 22 26.66 5.68 11.34
C VAL A 22 26.70 4.18 11.55
N ILE A 23 25.59 3.62 12.05
CA ILE A 23 25.40 2.17 12.23
C ILE A 23 24.21 1.74 11.39
N THR A 24 24.44 0.90 10.37
CA THR A 24 23.35 0.38 9.54
C THR A 24 22.68 -0.82 10.20
N VAL A 25 21.37 -0.98 10.00
CA VAL A 25 20.60 -2.07 10.58
C VAL A 25 19.79 -2.75 9.50
N ALA A 26 19.94 -4.07 9.38
CA ALA A 26 19.21 -4.89 8.42
C ALA A 26 18.56 -6.10 9.09
N LYS A 27 17.41 -6.50 8.56
CA LYS A 27 16.79 -7.79 8.86
C LYS A 27 17.20 -8.78 7.77
N VAL A 28 18.00 -9.76 8.13
CA VAL A 28 18.35 -10.88 7.26
C VAL A 28 17.26 -11.95 7.40
N ARG A 29 16.92 -12.63 6.32
CA ARG A 29 16.02 -13.80 6.36
C ARG A 29 16.44 -14.78 5.27
N ASN A 30 16.33 -16.06 5.58
CA ASN A 30 16.45 -17.10 4.57
C ASN A 30 15.08 -17.33 3.93
N ARG A 31 15.03 -17.35 2.61
CA ARG A 31 13.83 -17.61 1.82
C ARG A 31 13.99 -18.91 1.06
N GLY A 32 12.97 -19.76 1.17
CA GLY A 32 13.01 -21.09 0.58
C GLY A 32 13.95 -22.03 1.32
N ARG A 33 13.74 -23.33 1.11
CA ARG A 33 14.56 -24.39 1.68
C ARG A 33 14.83 -25.41 0.60
N GLY A 34 16.10 -25.74 0.38
CA GLY A 34 16.51 -26.80 -0.54
C GLY A 34 16.10 -28.18 -0.02
N SER A 35 16.24 -29.19 -0.87
CA SER A 35 15.96 -30.59 -0.53
C SER A 35 16.73 -31.06 0.71
N GLU A 36 17.92 -30.51 0.93
CA GLU A 36 18.82 -30.87 2.03
C GLU A 36 18.69 -29.93 3.25
N GLY A 37 17.75 -28.98 3.23
CA GLY A 37 17.53 -28.07 4.35
C GLY A 37 18.27 -26.73 4.25
N GLU A 38 19.17 -26.59 3.28
CA GLU A 38 19.96 -25.38 3.00
C GLU A 38 19.08 -24.21 2.52
N PRO A 39 19.41 -22.96 2.89
CA PRO A 39 18.67 -21.79 2.43
C PRO A 39 18.92 -21.55 0.94
N LEU A 40 17.84 -21.49 0.15
CA LEU A 40 17.94 -21.24 -1.30
C LEU A 40 18.32 -19.80 -1.63
N GLU A 41 17.88 -18.85 -0.81
CA GLU A 41 18.13 -17.43 -0.99
C GLU A 41 18.27 -16.77 0.38
N THR A 42 19.33 -15.97 0.57
CA THR A 42 19.48 -15.12 1.75
C THR A 42 19.15 -13.69 1.37
N VAL A 43 18.10 -13.13 1.98
CA VAL A 43 17.63 -11.78 1.69
C VAL A 43 17.92 -10.87 2.87
N ALA A 44 18.68 -9.81 2.65
CA ALA A 44 18.86 -8.72 3.60
C ALA A 44 17.89 -7.57 3.28
N LYS A 45 17.00 -7.24 4.22
CA LYS A 45 16.10 -6.08 4.12
C LYS A 45 16.62 -4.97 5.04
N PRO A 46 17.02 -3.79 4.51
CA PRO A 46 17.42 -2.67 5.36
C PRO A 46 16.22 -2.24 6.22
N LEU A 47 16.48 -2.01 7.50
CA LEU A 47 15.50 -1.47 8.44
C LEU A 47 15.70 0.03 8.66
N GLY A 48 16.95 0.47 8.64
CA GLY A 48 17.31 1.86 8.85
C GLY A 48 18.77 2.01 9.28
N VAL A 49 19.10 3.20 9.73
CA VAL A 49 20.43 3.56 10.23
C VAL A 49 20.29 4.32 11.54
N PHE A 50 21.16 4.02 12.50
CA PHE A 50 21.40 4.90 13.64
C PHE A 50 22.48 5.91 13.26
N VAL A 51 22.19 7.18 13.50
CA VAL A 51 23.10 8.31 13.28
C VAL A 51 23.38 8.90 14.65
N ILE A 52 24.64 8.84 15.08
CA ILE A 52 25.06 9.36 16.38
C ILE A 52 25.99 10.55 16.11
N LYS A 53 25.65 11.71 16.65
CA LYS A 53 26.45 12.93 16.51
C LYS A 53 26.38 13.72 17.82
N ASP A 54 27.53 14.16 18.32
CA ASP A 54 27.63 14.98 19.55
C ASP A 54 26.92 14.36 20.77
N GLY A 55 26.89 13.02 20.83
CA GLY A 55 26.18 12.27 21.89
C GLY A 55 24.67 12.11 21.67
N ASP A 56 24.09 12.71 20.63
CA ASP A 56 22.69 12.52 20.25
C ASP A 56 22.54 11.37 19.24
N ALA A 57 21.67 10.41 19.55
CA ALA A 57 21.43 9.21 18.75
C ALA A 57 20.06 9.28 18.08
N GLN A 58 20.05 9.35 16.75
CA GLN A 58 18.85 9.47 15.93
C GLN A 58 18.64 8.22 15.07
N TRP A 59 17.43 7.66 15.10
CA TRP A 59 17.03 6.56 14.22
C TRP A 59 16.45 7.09 12.91
N ARG A 60 16.96 6.60 11.78
CA ARG A 60 16.45 6.90 10.43
C ARG A 60 15.97 5.62 9.75
N PRO A 61 14.65 5.42 9.59
CA PRO A 61 14.12 4.20 8.98
C PRO A 61 14.41 4.15 7.47
N ALA A 62 14.64 2.94 6.96
CA ALA A 62 14.71 2.67 5.53
C ALA A 62 13.29 2.58 4.95
N PHE A 63 12.73 3.73 4.59
CA PHE A 63 11.40 3.83 3.99
C PHE A 63 11.44 3.49 2.49
N ASN A 64 10.57 2.58 2.04
CA ASN A 64 10.44 2.25 0.63
C ASN A 64 9.25 3.03 0.04
N ALA A 65 9.55 4.17 -0.58
CA ALA A 65 8.56 5.06 -1.16
C ALA A 65 7.81 4.39 -2.33
N ASP A 66 8.49 3.64 -3.19
CA ASP A 66 7.88 3.00 -4.36
C ASP A 66 6.77 2.02 -3.96
N ARG A 67 7.03 1.22 -2.91
CA ARG A 67 6.04 0.27 -2.39
C ARG A 67 4.86 0.98 -1.75
N ALA A 68 5.10 2.08 -1.01
CA ALA A 68 4.04 2.88 -0.42
C ALA A 68 3.17 3.54 -1.50
N SER A 69 3.80 4.13 -2.53
CA SER A 69 3.12 4.73 -3.67
C SER A 69 2.30 3.71 -4.44
N THR A 70 2.86 2.53 -4.71
CA THR A 70 2.15 1.45 -5.42
C THR A 70 0.90 1.02 -4.65
N LEU A 71 0.99 0.85 -3.33
CA LEU A 71 -0.17 0.52 -2.49
C LEU A 71 -1.22 1.62 -2.53
N GLY A 72 -0.81 2.89 -2.36
CA GLY A 72 -1.73 4.03 -2.42
C GLY A 72 -2.47 4.14 -3.75
N ILE A 73 -1.74 3.98 -4.87
CA ILE A 73 -2.31 4.01 -6.22
C ILE A 73 -3.30 2.87 -6.41
N LEU A 74 -2.94 1.63 -6.03
CA LEU A 74 -3.82 0.47 -6.17
C LEU A 74 -5.07 0.61 -5.30
N THR A 75 -4.94 1.08 -4.06
CA THR A 75 -6.08 1.32 -3.19
C THR A 75 -7.00 2.40 -3.75
N GLY A 76 -6.46 3.52 -4.23
CA GLY A 76 -7.24 4.59 -4.86
C GLY A 76 -7.95 4.14 -6.13
N MET A 77 -7.26 3.36 -6.97
CA MET A 77 -7.82 2.78 -8.19
C MET A 77 -8.97 1.80 -7.87
N LEU A 78 -8.78 0.90 -6.89
CA LEU A 78 -9.82 -0.03 -6.44
C LEU A 78 -11.02 0.70 -5.85
N ALA A 79 -10.79 1.70 -4.99
CA ALA A 79 -11.86 2.49 -4.40
C ALA A 79 -12.68 3.22 -5.48
N THR A 80 -12.00 3.79 -6.48
CA THR A 80 -12.64 4.48 -7.61
C THR A 80 -13.46 3.50 -8.45
N ALA A 81 -12.88 2.35 -8.81
CA ALA A 81 -13.57 1.33 -9.60
C ALA A 81 -14.83 0.82 -8.88
N LEU A 82 -14.74 0.55 -7.58
CA LEU A 82 -15.88 0.12 -6.77
C LEU A 82 -16.93 1.23 -6.63
N GLY A 83 -16.51 2.48 -6.47
CA GLY A 83 -17.41 3.64 -6.43
C GLY A 83 -18.20 3.81 -7.73
N LEU A 84 -17.51 3.74 -8.88
CA LEU A 84 -18.15 3.79 -10.20
C LEU A 84 -19.09 2.60 -10.40
N LEU A 85 -18.67 1.40 -10.03
CA LEU A 85 -19.51 0.20 -10.10
C LEU A 85 -20.76 0.32 -9.23
N ALA A 86 -20.63 0.89 -8.02
CA ALA A 86 -21.75 1.12 -7.13
C ALA A 86 -22.78 2.09 -7.74
N ILE A 87 -22.30 3.18 -8.35
CA ILE A 87 -23.15 4.14 -9.08
C ILE A 87 -23.89 3.46 -10.23
N ILE A 88 -23.22 2.60 -11.01
CA ILE A 88 -23.86 1.87 -12.12
C ILE A 88 -24.90 0.87 -11.59
N ARG A 89 -24.60 0.16 -10.50
CA ARG A 89 -25.45 -0.92 -9.98
C ARG A 89 -26.66 -0.39 -9.21
N ARG A 90 -26.53 0.74 -8.52
CA ARG A 90 -27.58 1.40 -7.75
C ARG A 90 -27.50 2.89 -8.01
N PRO A 91 -27.96 3.33 -9.19
CA PRO A 91 -27.97 4.73 -9.51
C PRO A 91 -28.65 5.53 -8.40
N PRO A 92 -28.01 6.57 -7.85
CA PRO A 92 -28.58 7.36 -6.75
C PRO A 92 -29.67 8.31 -7.21
N TRP A 93 -29.92 8.41 -8.52
CA TRP A 93 -30.95 9.30 -9.03
C TRP A 93 -32.36 8.72 -8.79
N PRO A 94 -33.32 9.59 -8.46
CA PRO A 94 -34.73 9.22 -8.40
C PRO A 94 -35.17 8.56 -9.71
N ASP A 95 -36.11 7.63 -9.60
CA ASP A 95 -36.73 6.99 -10.77
C ASP A 95 -37.30 8.08 -11.69
N LEU A 96 -36.78 8.16 -12.92
CA LEU A 96 -37.16 9.19 -13.89
C LEU A 96 -38.46 8.82 -14.63
N THR A 97 -39.09 7.71 -14.25
CA THR A 97 -40.48 7.47 -14.61
C THR A 97 -41.35 8.49 -13.89
N SER A 98 -41.87 9.46 -14.64
CA SER A 98 -42.81 10.46 -14.12
C SER A 98 -43.93 9.73 -13.37
N PRO A 99 -44.14 9.97 -12.06
CA PRO A 99 -45.25 9.38 -11.34
C PRO A 99 -46.56 9.77 -12.04
N GLY A 100 -47.29 8.78 -12.56
CA GLY A 100 -48.58 9.00 -13.25
C GLY A 100 -48.51 9.22 -14.76
N TRP A 101 -47.36 9.00 -15.41
CA TRP A 101 -47.32 8.91 -16.88
C TRP A 101 -47.19 7.47 -17.34
N SER A 102 -48.34 6.84 -17.58
CA SER A 102 -48.48 5.56 -18.26
C SER A 102 -49.43 5.71 -19.45
N PRO A 103 -49.13 5.14 -20.64
CA PRO A 103 -50.08 5.07 -21.74
C PRO A 103 -51.40 4.37 -21.37
N ALA A 104 -51.38 3.51 -20.34
CA ALA A 104 -52.57 2.86 -19.80
C ALA A 104 -53.41 3.80 -18.90
N GLU A 105 -52.78 4.78 -18.25
CA GLU A 105 -53.47 5.78 -17.41
C GLU A 105 -53.94 7.00 -18.21
N ASN A 106 -53.32 7.31 -19.37
CA ASN A 106 -53.67 8.46 -20.20
C ASN A 106 -53.95 8.07 -21.68
N PRO A 107 -55.05 7.35 -21.98
CA PRO A 107 -55.32 6.80 -23.33
C PRO A 107 -55.56 7.86 -24.42
N GLN A 108 -55.73 9.13 -24.04
CA GLN A 108 -56.00 10.25 -24.96
C GLN A 108 -54.74 10.96 -25.47
N TRP A 109 -53.55 10.49 -25.11
CA TRP A 109 -52.27 11.11 -25.46
C TRP A 109 -52.03 11.28 -26.97
N TRP A 110 -52.69 10.48 -27.80
CA TRP A 110 -52.62 10.54 -29.26
C TRP A 110 -53.42 11.69 -29.88
N ARG A 111 -54.36 12.31 -29.14
CA ARG A 111 -55.29 13.31 -29.68
C ARG A 111 -54.70 14.71 -29.84
N GLY A 112 -53.57 15.00 -29.18
CA GLY A 112 -52.94 16.32 -29.18
C GLY A 112 -51.79 16.52 -30.19
N ARG A 113 -51.46 15.51 -31.02
CA ARG A 113 -50.41 15.60 -32.04
C ARG A 113 -50.98 15.83 -33.44
N ARG A 114 -51.67 16.95 -33.65
CA ARG A 114 -51.95 17.50 -34.97
C ARG A 114 -51.43 18.92 -35.05
#